data_AF-A0A662UC48-F1
#
_entry.id   AF-A0A662UC48-F1
#
_cell.length_a   1.000
_cell.length_b   1.000
_cell.length_c   1.000
_cell.angle_alpha   90.00
_cell.angle_beta   90.00
_cell.angle_gamma   90.00
#
_symmetry.space_group_name_H-M   'P 1'
#
loop_
_entity.id
_entity.type
_entity.pdbx_description
1 polymer ?
#
loop_
_entity_poly.entity_id
_entity_poly.type
_entity_poly.pdbx_seq_one_letter_code
_entity_poly.pdbx_strand_id
1 'polypeptide(L)'
;MQSALRYDTPYELYLKTLRRLNEGSRNRARVLDIELEKKLQETVARCRKIYKDSLKRMAESIRMIAVNMPRTRDRLPSTSYGRGEGLPRAITFTATCYTTGISPTILDLEALSKEWRIVSKLPHLDYLVQSYRYDLSCFSGDIASMRLPRDTVSKLVEIVKTVGRELGLEPSIEISREYWKVLRKA
;
A
#
# COMPACT_ATOMS: atom_id res chain seq x y z
N MET A 1 10.88 10.78 -11.84
CA MET A 1 11.46 9.47 -11.49
C MET A 1 11.93 9.49 -10.04
N GLN A 2 11.54 8.50 -9.23
CA GLN A 2 11.97 8.38 -7.83
C GLN A 2 13.36 7.74 -7.70
N SER A 3 14.01 7.84 -6.53
CA SER A 3 15.36 7.28 -6.31
C SER A 3 15.39 5.76 -6.35
N ALA A 4 14.41 5.07 -5.77
CA ALA A 4 14.39 3.60 -5.75
C ALA A 4 14.45 3.00 -7.16
N LEU A 5 13.66 3.54 -8.10
CA LEU A 5 13.73 3.10 -9.50
C LEU A 5 15.10 3.36 -10.16
N ARG A 6 15.88 4.34 -9.69
CA ARG A 6 17.19 4.67 -10.29
C ARG A 6 18.34 3.86 -9.69
N TYR A 7 18.27 3.57 -8.39
CA TYR A 7 19.40 3.02 -7.63
C TYR A 7 19.14 1.61 -7.11
N ASP A 8 17.88 1.22 -6.91
CA ASP A 8 17.49 -0.06 -6.31
C ASP A 8 16.90 -1.03 -7.35
N THR A 9 17.04 -0.73 -8.65
CA THR A 9 16.63 -1.62 -9.74
C THR A 9 17.76 -1.85 -10.74
N PRO A 10 17.80 -3.02 -11.42
CA PRO A 10 18.78 -3.26 -12.47
C PRO A 10 18.72 -2.18 -13.56
N TYR A 11 19.90 -1.74 -14.03
CA TYR A 11 20.01 -0.66 -15.01
C TYR A 11 19.19 -0.90 -16.28
N GLU A 12 19.15 -2.15 -16.75
CA GLU A 12 18.35 -2.54 -17.91
C GLU A 12 16.84 -2.33 -17.70
N LEU A 13 16.35 -2.61 -16.48
CA LEU A 13 14.94 -2.41 -16.13
C LEU A 13 14.61 -0.91 -16.04
N TYR A 14 15.53 -0.10 -15.53
CA TYR A 14 15.42 1.36 -15.54
C TYR A 14 15.30 1.89 -16.98
N LEU A 15 16.20 1.49 -17.89
CA LEU A 15 16.16 1.91 -19.30
C LEU A 15 14.89 1.44 -20.01
N LYS A 16 14.46 0.20 -19.76
CA LYS A 16 13.19 -0.34 -20.29
C LYS A 16 11.99 0.48 -19.83
N THR A 17 11.98 0.89 -18.56
CA THR A 17 10.91 1.74 -18.00
C THR A 17 10.91 3.12 -18.65
N LEU A 18 12.08 3.73 -18.84
CA LEU A 18 12.20 5.03 -19.49
C LEU A 18 11.67 5.00 -20.94
N ARG A 19 12.03 3.97 -21.71
CA ARG A 19 11.52 3.77 -23.08
C ARG A 19 9.99 3.67 -23.10
N ARG A 20 9.42 2.81 -22.26
CA ARG A 20 7.95 2.63 -22.16
C ARG A 20 7.22 3.91 -21.78
N LEU A 21 7.76 4.70 -20.86
CA LEU A 21 7.16 5.99 -20.48
C LEU A 21 7.17 6.99 -21.63
N ASN A 22 8.29 7.07 -22.36
CA ASN A 22 8.40 7.95 -23.52
C ASN A 22 7.44 7.54 -24.64
N GLU A 23 7.34 6.24 -24.94
CA GLU A 23 6.40 5.70 -25.92
C GLU A 23 4.94 5.97 -25.52
N GLY A 24 4.60 5.77 -24.25
CA GLY A 24 3.24 5.97 -23.72
C GLY A 24 2.84 7.43 -23.51
N SER A 25 3.80 8.36 -23.48
CA SER A 25 3.57 9.78 -23.16
C SER A 25 2.61 10.52 -24.12
N ARG A 26 2.39 9.96 -25.31
CA ARG A 26 1.52 10.53 -26.35
C ARG A 26 0.09 9.99 -26.31
N ASN A 27 -0.21 9.03 -25.43
CA ASN A 27 -1.54 8.46 -25.31
C ASN A 27 -2.50 9.46 -24.65
N ARG A 28 -3.71 9.58 -25.21
CA ARG A 28 -4.77 10.40 -24.60
C ARG A 28 -5.28 9.75 -23.33
N ALA A 29 -5.64 10.58 -22.35
CA ALA A 29 -6.32 10.12 -21.16
C ALA A 29 -7.65 9.44 -21.54
N ARG A 30 -7.97 8.33 -20.88
CA ARG A 30 -9.29 7.72 -21.00
C ARG A 30 -10.28 8.54 -20.18
N VAL A 31 -11.33 9.02 -20.84
CA VAL A 31 -12.46 9.67 -20.18
C VAL A 31 -13.37 8.58 -19.64
N LEU A 32 -13.70 8.67 -18.35
CA LEU A 32 -14.66 7.77 -17.74
C LEU A 32 -16.08 8.22 -18.09
N ASP A 33 -17.00 7.26 -18.14
CA ASP A 33 -18.41 7.59 -18.13
C ASP A 33 -18.77 8.33 -16.82
N ILE A 34 -19.63 9.35 -16.93
CA ILE A 34 -19.97 10.25 -15.81
C ILE A 34 -20.64 9.48 -14.67
N GLU A 35 -21.48 8.49 -14.99
CA GLU A 35 -22.15 7.68 -13.97
C GLU A 35 -21.15 6.76 -13.27
N LEU A 36 -20.23 6.16 -14.02
CA LEU A 36 -19.13 5.37 -13.46
C LEU A 36 -18.23 6.23 -12.56
N GLU A 37 -17.86 7.43 -13.00
CA GLU A 37 -17.04 8.36 -12.21
C GLU A 37 -17.70 8.69 -10.86
N LYS A 38 -18.99 9.04 -10.87
CA LYS A 38 -19.75 9.32 -9.63
C LYS A 38 -19.73 8.13 -8.68
N LYS A 39 -19.99 6.92 -9.19
CA LYS A 39 -19.95 5.68 -8.39
C LYS A 39 -18.56 5.42 -7.81
N LEU A 40 -17.51 5.67 -8.57
CA LEU A 40 -16.13 5.54 -8.10
C LEU A 40 -15.80 6.56 -7.00
N GLN A 41 -16.28 7.81 -7.11
CA GLN A 41 -16.10 8.82 -6.06
C GLN A 41 -16.76 8.38 -4.74
N GLU A 42 -17.96 7.78 -4.81
CA GLU A 42 -18.62 7.19 -3.63
C GLU A 42 -17.84 6.01 -3.06
N THR A 43 -17.34 5.12 -3.91
CA THR A 43 -16.47 4.00 -3.52
C THR A 43 -15.21 4.52 -2.81
N VAL A 44 -14.55 5.56 -3.33
CA VAL A 44 -13.38 6.19 -2.71
C VAL A 44 -13.73 6.77 -1.33
N ALA A 45 -14.89 7.39 -1.17
CA ALA A 45 -15.33 7.91 0.13
C ALA A 45 -15.48 6.79 1.18
N ARG A 46 -16.03 5.64 0.79
CA ARG A 46 -16.18 4.45 1.65
C ARG A 46 -14.82 3.84 1.99
N CYS A 47 -13.94 3.66 1.00
CA CYS A 47 -12.57 3.17 1.20
C CYS A 47 -11.79 4.09 2.14
N ARG A 48 -11.87 5.41 1.93
CA ARG A 48 -11.22 6.42 2.79
C ARG A 48 -11.67 6.33 4.24
N LYS A 49 -12.97 6.11 4.49
CA LYS A 49 -13.49 5.97 5.86
C LYS A 49 -12.87 4.77 6.56
N ILE A 50 -12.96 3.58 5.94
CA ILE A 50 -12.39 2.34 6.47
C ILE A 50 -10.88 2.47 6.66
N TYR A 51 -10.16 3.03 5.67
CA TYR A 51 -8.73 3.28 5.74
C TYR A 51 -8.36 4.12 6.97
N LYS A 52 -9.04 5.25 7.17
CA LYS A 52 -8.78 6.15 8.30
C LYS A 52 -9.07 5.49 9.65
N ASP A 53 -10.15 4.73 9.74
CA ASP A 53 -10.52 4.04 10.98
C ASP A 53 -9.51 2.94 11.32
N SER A 54 -9.06 2.18 10.31
CA SER A 54 -7.96 1.22 10.46
C SER A 54 -6.67 1.91 10.88
N LEU A 55 -6.28 2.98 10.19
CA LEU A 55 -5.06 3.73 10.50
C LEU A 55 -5.06 4.30 11.92
N LYS A 56 -6.18 4.86 12.40
CA LYS A 56 -6.29 5.39 13.76
C LYS A 56 -5.96 4.36 14.83
N ARG A 57 -6.39 3.10 14.65
CA ARG A 57 -6.11 1.99 15.60
C ARG A 57 -4.62 1.66 15.70
N MET A 58 -3.86 1.86 14.63
CA MET A 58 -2.43 1.54 14.55
C MET A 58 -1.51 2.78 14.54
N ALA A 59 -2.09 3.99 14.61
CA ALA A 59 -1.34 5.23 14.45
C ALA A 59 -0.20 5.37 15.46
N GLU A 60 -0.42 4.98 16.71
CA GLU A 60 0.61 5.07 17.75
C GLU A 60 1.77 4.11 17.50
N SER A 61 1.49 2.84 17.22
CA SER A 61 2.52 1.86 16.85
C SER A 61 3.32 2.33 15.63
N ILE A 62 2.65 2.86 14.61
CA ILE A 62 3.31 3.39 13.42
C ILE A 62 4.22 4.57 13.78
N ARG A 63 3.78 5.49 14.66
CA ARG A 63 4.60 6.63 15.10
C ARG A 63 5.87 6.18 15.80
N MET A 64 5.76 5.24 16.75
CA MET A 64 6.91 4.75 17.52
C MET A 64 7.95 4.08 16.62
N ILE A 65 7.51 3.25 15.68
CA ILE A 65 8.41 2.50 14.79
C ILE A 65 9.03 3.40 13.73
N ALA A 66 8.29 4.39 13.24
CA ALA A 66 8.73 5.30 12.19
C ALA A 66 9.99 6.12 12.54
N VAL A 67 10.27 6.32 13.84
CA VAL A 67 11.47 7.02 14.31
C VAL A 67 12.74 6.28 13.91
N ASN A 68 12.69 4.95 13.81
CA ASN A 68 13.83 4.10 13.49
C ASN A 68 14.07 3.92 11.98
N MET A 69 13.22 4.52 11.13
CA MET A 69 13.32 4.34 9.69
C MET A 69 14.50 5.13 9.10
N PRO A 70 15.40 4.49 8.34
CA PRO A 70 16.55 5.16 7.76
C PRO A 70 16.12 6.21 6.74
N ARG A 71 16.91 7.28 6.64
CA ARG A 71 16.69 8.39 5.69
C ARG A 71 17.91 8.52 4.80
N THR A 72 17.71 8.55 3.49
CA THR A 72 18.79 8.67 2.49
C THR A 72 19.10 10.11 2.10
N ARG A 73 18.38 11.09 2.67
CA ARG A 73 18.58 12.52 2.42
C ARG A 73 18.28 13.29 3.69
N ASP A 74 19.08 14.33 3.94
CA ASP A 74 18.77 15.30 4.98
C ASP A 74 17.47 16.02 4.66
N ARG A 75 16.60 16.08 5.67
CA ARG A 75 15.28 16.70 5.57
C ARG A 75 14.99 17.37 6.89
N LEU A 76 14.48 18.59 6.82
CA LEU A 76 14.00 19.31 8.00
C LEU A 76 12.98 18.46 8.78
N PRO A 77 13.04 18.49 10.13
CA PRO A 77 12.08 17.80 10.99
C PRO A 77 10.63 18.13 10.64
N SER A 78 9.73 17.16 10.81
CA SER A 78 8.30 17.32 10.51
C SER A 78 7.59 18.34 11.41
N THR A 79 8.17 18.73 12.55
CA THR A 79 7.64 19.73 13.48
C THR A 79 7.62 21.15 12.92
N SER A 80 8.38 21.44 11.86
CA SER A 80 8.47 22.78 11.26
C SER A 80 7.36 23.11 10.25
N TYR A 81 6.50 22.13 9.90
CA TYR A 81 5.35 22.34 9.04
C TYR A 81 4.11 21.92 9.82
N GLY A 82 3.25 22.87 10.20
CA GLY A 82 2.02 22.67 10.97
C GLY A 82 1.02 21.71 10.31
N ARG A 83 1.35 20.42 10.29
CA ARG A 83 0.53 19.33 9.76
C ARG A 83 -0.04 18.56 10.93
N GLY A 84 -1.37 18.56 11.00
CA GLY A 84 -2.15 17.81 11.97
C GLY A 84 -1.97 16.29 11.81
N GLU A 85 -2.14 15.60 12.93
CA GLU A 85 -1.99 14.15 13.15
C GLU A 85 -0.55 13.68 12.92
N GLY A 86 0.21 13.47 14.00
CA GLY A 86 1.66 13.19 14.02
C GLY A 86 2.15 11.91 13.33
N LEU A 87 1.53 11.49 12.22
CA LEU A 87 1.98 10.41 11.37
C LEU A 87 3.23 10.81 10.57
N PRO A 88 4.09 9.84 10.24
CA PRO A 88 5.28 10.08 9.44
C PRO A 88 4.94 10.47 7.98
N ARG A 89 5.91 11.05 7.28
CA ARG A 89 5.80 11.31 5.83
C ARG A 89 5.58 10.01 5.06
N ALA A 90 4.93 10.09 3.89
CA ALA A 90 4.54 8.93 3.09
C ALA A 90 5.63 7.84 2.91
N ILE A 91 6.88 8.21 2.58
CA ILE A 91 7.97 7.22 2.41
C ILE A 91 8.22 6.46 3.73
N THR A 92 8.39 7.19 4.83
CA THR A 92 8.61 6.62 6.15
C THR A 92 7.39 5.82 6.61
N PHE A 93 6.18 6.32 6.36
CA PHE A 93 4.93 5.62 6.64
C PHE A 93 4.87 4.26 5.93
N THR A 94 5.07 4.25 4.61
CA THR A 94 5.05 3.03 3.80
C THR A 94 6.12 2.03 4.25
N ALA A 95 7.35 2.50 4.48
CA ALA A 95 8.42 1.64 5.00
C ALA A 95 8.08 1.05 6.37
N THR A 96 7.46 1.85 7.25
CA THR A 96 7.01 1.40 8.57
C THR A 96 5.95 0.32 8.46
N CYS A 97 4.93 0.51 7.60
CA CYS A 97 3.93 -0.52 7.35
C CYS A 97 4.58 -1.83 6.90
N TYR A 98 5.42 -1.82 5.86
CA TYR A 98 6.04 -3.06 5.37
C TYR A 98 6.92 -3.72 6.44
N THR A 99 7.58 -2.93 7.28
CA THR A 99 8.39 -3.43 8.40
C THR A 99 7.53 -4.09 9.48
N THR A 100 6.31 -3.61 9.71
CA THR A 100 5.35 -4.27 10.60
C THR A 100 4.66 -5.47 9.96
N GLY A 101 5.01 -5.86 8.74
CA GLY A 101 4.43 -7.03 8.07
C GLY A 101 3.07 -6.74 7.42
N ILE A 102 2.75 -5.48 7.12
CA ILE A 102 1.55 -5.09 6.37
C ILE A 102 1.90 -4.10 5.25
N SER A 103 1.11 -4.01 4.18
CA SER A 103 1.21 -2.89 3.24
C SER A 103 0.21 -1.79 3.61
N PRO A 104 0.48 -0.49 3.38
CA PRO A 104 -0.54 0.54 3.60
C PRO A 104 -1.81 0.30 2.77
N THR A 105 -1.71 -0.34 1.60
CA THR A 105 -2.86 -0.59 0.73
C THR A 105 -3.83 -1.63 1.28
N ILE A 106 -3.42 -2.51 2.21
CA ILE A 106 -4.34 -3.52 2.75
C ILE A 106 -5.38 -2.93 3.71
N LEU A 107 -5.20 -1.69 4.15
CA LEU A 107 -6.02 -1.06 5.19
C LEU A 107 -7.44 -0.73 4.72
N ASP A 108 -7.68 -0.66 3.41
CA ASP A 108 -9.01 -0.41 2.81
C ASP A 108 -9.59 -1.62 2.06
N LEU A 109 -8.92 -2.78 2.10
CA LEU A 109 -9.36 -3.99 1.39
C LEU A 109 -10.80 -4.42 1.73
N GLU A 110 -11.24 -4.20 2.96
CA GLU A 110 -12.61 -4.52 3.37
C GLU A 110 -13.65 -3.67 2.62
N ALA A 111 -13.35 -2.39 2.37
CA ALA A 111 -14.23 -1.55 1.56
C ALA A 111 -14.11 -1.92 0.09
N LEU A 112 -12.90 -2.14 -0.38
CA LEU A 112 -12.64 -2.50 -1.76
C LEU A 112 -13.41 -3.75 -2.18
N SER A 113 -13.46 -4.77 -1.32
CA SER A 113 -14.16 -6.03 -1.62
C SER A 113 -15.66 -5.83 -1.78
N LYS A 114 -16.27 -5.06 -0.89
CA LYS A 114 -17.70 -4.72 -0.94
C LYS A 114 -18.04 -3.88 -2.18
N GLU A 115 -17.08 -3.08 -2.66
CA GLU A 115 -17.24 -2.21 -3.82
C GLU A 115 -16.72 -2.83 -5.13
N TRP A 116 -16.30 -4.11 -5.11
CA TRP A 116 -15.59 -4.73 -6.23
C TRP A 116 -16.38 -4.70 -7.54
N ARG A 117 -17.71 -4.79 -7.48
CA ARG A 117 -18.60 -4.70 -8.65
C ARG A 117 -18.47 -3.37 -9.43
N ILE A 118 -18.15 -2.28 -8.73
CA ILE A 118 -17.92 -0.96 -9.34
C ILE A 118 -16.46 -0.86 -9.78
N VAL A 119 -15.53 -1.26 -8.91
CA VAL A 119 -14.09 -1.19 -9.14
C VAL A 119 -13.67 -2.06 -10.33
N SER A 120 -14.31 -3.20 -10.55
CA SER A 120 -14.03 -4.10 -11.67
C SER A 120 -14.33 -3.50 -13.04
N LYS A 121 -15.03 -2.36 -13.10
CA LYS A 121 -15.29 -1.60 -14.32
C LYS A 121 -14.19 -0.59 -14.64
N LEU A 122 -13.18 -0.42 -13.78
CA LEU A 122 -12.08 0.50 -14.02
C LEU A 122 -11.29 0.08 -15.27
N PRO A 123 -10.95 1.03 -16.16
CA PRO A 123 -9.98 0.76 -17.19
C PRO A 123 -8.63 0.45 -16.53
N HIS A 124 -7.92 -0.52 -17.09
CA HIS A 124 -6.61 -0.97 -16.58
C HIS A 124 -6.65 -1.50 -15.13
N LEU A 125 -7.75 -2.16 -14.76
CA LEU A 125 -7.92 -2.88 -13.49
C LEU A 125 -6.75 -3.84 -13.19
N ASP A 126 -6.13 -4.39 -14.23
CA ASP A 126 -4.98 -5.29 -14.15
C ASP A 126 -3.82 -4.68 -13.35
N TYR A 127 -3.53 -3.38 -13.50
CA TYR A 127 -2.48 -2.72 -12.71
C TYR A 127 -2.86 -2.60 -11.24
N LEU A 128 -4.13 -2.31 -10.94
CA LEU A 128 -4.62 -2.24 -9.56
C LEU A 128 -4.55 -3.61 -8.89
N VAL A 129 -5.03 -4.65 -9.59
CA VAL A 129 -4.94 -6.05 -9.15
C VAL A 129 -3.48 -6.44 -8.91
N GLN A 130 -2.59 -6.14 -9.85
CA GLN A 130 -1.17 -6.46 -9.70
C GLN A 130 -0.55 -5.77 -8.48
N SER A 131 -0.90 -4.51 -8.21
CA SER A 131 -0.45 -3.79 -7.01
C SER A 131 -0.92 -4.49 -5.74
N TYR A 132 -2.21 -4.83 -5.64
CA TYR A 132 -2.73 -5.53 -4.46
C TYR A 132 -2.08 -6.90 -4.27
N ARG A 133 -1.86 -7.67 -5.35
CA ARG A 133 -1.18 -8.98 -5.24
C ARG A 133 0.26 -8.85 -4.75
N TYR A 134 0.98 -7.83 -5.20
CA TYR A 134 2.31 -7.53 -4.67
C TYR A 134 2.24 -7.19 -3.18
N ASP A 135 1.32 -6.32 -2.79
CA ASP A 135 1.13 -5.90 -1.40
C ASP A 135 0.73 -7.04 -0.46
N LEU A 136 -0.13 -7.95 -0.93
CA LEU A 136 -0.51 -9.16 -0.23
C LEU A 136 0.68 -10.12 -0.05
N SER A 137 1.63 -10.12 -0.97
CA SER A 137 2.86 -10.92 -0.83
C SER A 137 3.73 -10.45 0.35
N CYS A 138 3.62 -9.17 0.71
CA CYS A 138 4.31 -8.58 1.85
C CYS A 138 3.50 -8.63 3.16
N PHE A 139 2.34 -9.30 3.19
CA PHE A 139 1.53 -9.45 4.39
C PHE A 139 2.00 -10.62 5.25
N SER A 140 2.19 -10.39 6.54
CA SER A 140 2.48 -11.42 7.54
C SER A 140 1.77 -11.10 8.86
N GLY A 141 0.70 -11.85 9.14
CA GLY A 141 -0.06 -11.75 10.39
C GLY A 141 0.79 -12.00 11.64
N ASP A 142 1.77 -12.91 11.55
CA ASP A 142 2.67 -13.23 12.66
C ASP A 142 3.55 -12.03 13.03
N ILE A 143 4.16 -11.39 12.03
CA ILE A 143 5.03 -10.21 12.24
C ILE A 143 4.20 -9.00 12.66
N ALA A 144 3.02 -8.83 12.08
CA ALA A 144 2.09 -7.78 12.44
C ALA A 144 1.65 -7.90 13.91
N SER A 145 1.36 -9.12 14.38
CA SER A 145 0.94 -9.37 15.77
C SER A 145 2.00 -9.05 16.81
N MET A 146 3.28 -8.95 16.42
CA MET A 146 4.38 -8.55 17.31
C MET A 146 4.40 -7.04 17.59
N ARG A 147 3.83 -6.22 16.70
CA ARG A 147 4.02 -4.74 16.70
C ARG A 147 2.73 -3.93 16.65
N LEU A 148 1.63 -4.55 16.22
CA LEU A 148 0.33 -3.92 16.05
C LEU A 148 -0.69 -4.53 17.02
N PRO A 149 -1.78 -3.81 17.34
CA PRO A 149 -2.86 -4.33 18.19
C PRO A 149 -3.44 -5.64 17.65
N ARG A 150 -3.57 -6.66 18.52
CA ARG A 150 -3.98 -8.02 18.12
C ARG A 150 -5.35 -8.07 17.46
N ASP A 151 -6.31 -7.29 17.97
CA ASP A 151 -7.66 -7.15 17.41
C ASP A 151 -7.61 -6.65 15.96
N THR A 152 -6.76 -5.65 15.70
CA THR A 152 -6.57 -5.07 14.37
C THR A 152 -5.93 -6.08 13.43
N VAL A 153 -4.92 -6.82 13.88
CA VAL A 153 -4.25 -7.85 13.05
C VAL A 153 -5.19 -9.01 12.74
N SER A 154 -5.92 -9.52 13.72
CA SER A 154 -6.91 -10.59 13.51
C SER A 154 -7.94 -10.21 12.45
N LYS A 155 -8.45 -8.97 12.52
CA LYS A 155 -9.39 -8.45 11.51
C LYS A 155 -8.74 -8.38 10.12
N LEU A 156 -7.49 -7.91 10.02
CA LEU A 156 -6.78 -7.86 8.74
C LEU A 156 -6.53 -9.25 8.14
N VAL A 157 -6.17 -10.24 8.96
CA VAL A 157 -6.01 -11.63 8.53
C VAL A 157 -7.31 -12.18 7.95
N GLU A 158 -8.45 -11.90 8.60
CA GLU A 158 -9.77 -12.29 8.10
C GLU A 158 -10.08 -11.60 6.76
N ILE A 159 -9.87 -10.28 6.66
CA ILE A 159 -10.10 -9.53 5.42
C ILE A 159 -9.26 -10.10 4.27
N VAL A 160 -7.97 -10.36 4.49
CA VAL A 160 -7.08 -10.94 3.47
C VAL A 160 -7.58 -12.30 3.00
N LYS A 161 -8.01 -13.17 3.93
CA LYS A 161 -8.59 -14.48 3.57
C LYS A 161 -9.88 -14.35 2.76
N THR A 162 -10.77 -13.44 3.16
CA THR A 162 -12.04 -13.19 2.46
C THR A 162 -11.79 -12.65 1.06
N VAL A 163 -10.87 -11.70 0.91
CA VAL A 163 -10.51 -11.10 -0.38
C VAL A 163 -9.85 -12.12 -1.32
N GLY A 164 -8.95 -12.97 -0.82
CA GLY A 164 -8.38 -14.06 -1.62
C GLY A 164 -9.47 -15.00 -2.15
N ARG A 165 -10.39 -15.43 -1.27
CA ARG A 165 -11.50 -16.32 -1.61
C ARG A 165 -12.50 -15.70 -2.59
N GLU A 166 -12.95 -14.48 -2.33
CA GLU A 166 -14.06 -13.86 -3.07
C GLU A 166 -13.59 -13.17 -4.37
N LEU A 167 -12.39 -12.60 -4.38
CA LEU A 167 -11.89 -11.79 -5.49
C LEU A 167 -10.73 -12.45 -6.25
N GLY A 168 -10.20 -13.58 -5.79
CA GLY A 168 -9.03 -14.23 -6.39
C GLY A 168 -7.75 -13.37 -6.31
N LEU A 169 -7.69 -12.49 -5.32
CA LEU A 169 -6.51 -11.67 -5.03
C LEU A 169 -5.55 -12.46 -4.14
N GLU A 170 -4.64 -13.17 -4.78
CA GLU A 170 -3.59 -13.96 -4.12
C GLU A 170 -2.21 -13.30 -4.26
N PRO A 171 -1.27 -13.54 -3.33
CA PRO A 171 0.12 -13.13 -3.46
C PRO A 171 0.71 -13.45 -4.84
N SER A 172 1.39 -12.48 -5.46
CA SER A 172 2.01 -12.66 -6.79
C SER A 172 3.50 -13.00 -6.76
N ILE A 173 4.18 -12.78 -5.63
CA ILE A 173 5.60 -13.02 -5.49
C ILE A 173 5.92 -13.75 -4.19
N GLU A 174 6.99 -14.52 -4.21
CA GLU A 174 7.55 -15.09 -2.99
C GLU A 174 8.56 -14.11 -2.38
N ILE A 175 8.29 -13.65 -1.17
CA ILE A 175 9.21 -12.81 -0.42
C ILE A 175 10.29 -13.69 0.23
N SER A 176 11.56 -13.31 0.05
CA SER A 176 12.69 -14.08 0.56
C SER A 176 12.58 -14.39 2.06
N ARG A 177 13.07 -15.57 2.47
CA ARG A 177 13.11 -15.96 3.89
C ARG A 177 13.98 -15.00 4.70
N GLU A 178 15.05 -14.50 4.11
CA GLU A 178 15.98 -13.53 4.69
C GLU A 178 15.26 -12.24 5.07
N TYR A 179 14.40 -11.71 4.20
CA TYR A 179 13.56 -10.55 4.51
C TYR A 179 12.72 -10.78 5.76
N TRP A 180 12.02 -11.91 5.85
CA TRP A 180 11.20 -12.23 7.02
C TRP A 180 12.03 -12.46 8.29
N LYS A 181 13.22 -13.03 8.19
CA LYS A 181 14.15 -13.18 9.32
C LYS A 181 14.59 -11.81 9.85
N VAL A 182 14.88 -10.85 8.97
CA VAL A 182 15.23 -9.48 9.37
C VAL A 182 14.06 -8.82 10.09
N LEU A 183 12.85 -8.90 9.52
CA LEU A 183 11.67 -8.31 10.13
C LEU A 183 11.29 -8.94 11.47
N ARG A 184 11.59 -10.22 11.74
CA ARG A 184 11.36 -10.80 13.06
C ARG A 184 12.33 -10.29 14.13
N LYS A 185 13.50 -9.77 13.74
CA LYS A 185 14.55 -9.28 14.66
C LYS A 185 14.50 -7.77 14.90
N ALA A 186 13.84 -7.01 14.02
CA ALA A 186 13.75 -5.55 14.05
C ALA A 186 12.76 -5.01 15.09
#